data_AF-A0A970ESM0-F1
#
_entry.id   AF-A0A970ESM0-F1
#
_cell.length_a   1.000
_cell.length_b   1.000
_cell.length_c   1.000
_cell.angle_alpha   90.00
_cell.angle_beta   90.00
_cell.angle_gamma   90.00
#
_symmetry.space_group_name_H-M   'P 1'
#
loop_
_entity.id
_entity.type
_entity.pdbx_description
1 polymer ?
#
loop_
_entity_poly.entity_id
_entity_poly.type
_entity_poly.pdbx_seq_one_letter_code
_entity_poly.pdbx_strand_id
1 'polypeptide(L)'
;MSDTEKCIICGGVAETLIDRSNLYNYCFYNCPNCGDFYVSQKFYHKEPQALEEVRRHAAVISGYIREMNEMGHHGKCLTNTSWVSILDDKLVPKTLDEKAIKLLQYVARHMGRTSEPVNLYHGERPAICYGSSKDEVLLLIGMMTENGYLKPQGDGFYILTEKGREFLENKETAAM
;
A
#
# COMPACT_ATOMS: atom_id res chain seq x y z
N MET A 1 11.23 13.84 -19.13
CA MET A 1 12.46 13.24 -18.59
C MET A 1 12.06 12.61 -17.28
N SER A 2 12.28 11.31 -17.12
CA SER A 2 12.10 10.64 -15.84
C SER A 2 13.37 10.81 -15.03
N ASP A 3 13.25 11.35 -13.83
CA ASP A 3 14.35 11.42 -12.88
C ASP A 3 14.13 10.33 -11.82
N THR A 4 15.15 9.52 -11.52
CA THR A 4 15.09 8.58 -10.41
C THR A 4 15.30 9.35 -9.12
N GLU A 5 14.23 9.52 -8.33
CA GLU A 5 14.27 10.22 -7.05
C GLU A 5 13.83 9.32 -5.90
N LYS A 6 13.97 9.81 -4.67
CA LYS A 6 13.36 9.16 -3.52
C LYS A 6 11.87 9.48 -3.51
N CYS A 7 11.04 8.44 -3.33
CA CYS A 7 9.62 8.57 -3.06
C CYS A 7 9.41 9.49 -1.86
N ILE A 8 8.58 10.51 -2.05
CA ILE A 8 8.33 11.51 -1.03
C ILE A 8 7.69 10.97 0.25
N ILE A 9 6.94 9.85 0.13
CA ILE A 9 6.19 9.22 1.22
C ILE A 9 7.08 8.22 1.96
N CYS A 10 7.55 7.18 1.26
CA CYS A 10 8.26 6.07 1.90
C CYS A 10 9.79 6.20 1.88
N GLY A 11 10.35 7.16 1.13
CA GLY A 11 11.79 7.35 0.99
C GLY A 11 12.51 6.34 0.09
N GLY A 12 11.81 5.31 -0.41
CA GLY A 12 12.36 4.31 -1.34
C GLY A 12 12.62 4.88 -2.73
N VAL A 13 13.32 4.14 -3.58
CA VAL A 13 13.59 4.56 -4.98
C VAL A 13 12.26 4.60 -5.75
N ALA A 14 12.02 5.69 -6.48
CA ALA A 14 10.86 5.88 -7.33
C ALA A 14 11.23 6.55 -8.65
N GLU A 15 10.52 6.22 -9.71
CA GLU A 15 10.59 6.97 -10.96
C GLU A 15 9.67 8.18 -10.85
N THR A 16 10.18 9.35 -11.19
CA THR A 16 9.40 10.58 -11.19
C THR A 16 9.22 11.11 -12.60
N LEU A 17 8.01 11.55 -12.92
CA LEU A 17 7.72 12.25 -14.17
C LEU A 17 7.17 13.63 -13.81
N ILE A 18 7.98 14.65 -14.09
CA ILE A 18 7.52 16.04 -14.03
C ILE A 18 6.81 16.34 -15.34
N ASP A 19 5.49 16.43 -15.30
CA ASP A 19 4.72 16.93 -16.43
C ASP A 19 4.94 18.44 -16.56
N ARG A 20 5.90 18.81 -17.42
CA ARG A 20 6.20 20.22 -17.73
C ARG A 20 5.26 20.81 -18.78
N SER A 21 4.34 20.02 -19.34
CA SER A 21 3.44 20.44 -20.43
C SER A 21 2.10 20.98 -19.94
N ASN A 22 1.74 20.71 -18.67
CA ASN A 22 0.49 21.14 -18.09
C ASN A 22 0.64 22.39 -17.20
N LEU A 23 -0.33 23.30 -17.32
CA LEU A 23 -0.62 24.43 -16.42
C LEU A 23 -0.87 24.03 -14.94
N TYR A 24 -0.83 22.73 -14.65
CA TYR A 24 -1.18 22.13 -13.38
C TYR A 24 0.08 21.54 -12.76
N ASN A 25 0.74 22.33 -11.92
CA ASN A 25 2.00 22.02 -11.27
C ASN A 25 1.94 20.73 -10.42
N TYR A 26 2.10 19.55 -11.02
CA TYR A 26 2.09 18.25 -10.34
C TYR A 26 3.34 17.43 -10.70
N CYS A 27 3.81 16.62 -9.75
CA CYS A 27 4.85 15.61 -9.95
C CYS A 27 4.23 14.23 -9.83
N PHE A 28 4.43 13.37 -10.83
CA PHE A 28 4.00 11.98 -10.79
C PHE A 28 5.11 11.11 -10.19
N TYR A 29 4.73 10.19 -9.31
CA TYR A 29 5.59 9.17 -8.73
C TYR A 29 5.08 7.79 -9.11
N ASN A 30 5.96 6.98 -9.69
CA ASN A 30 5.82 5.53 -9.78
C ASN A 30 6.75 4.90 -8.73
N CYS A 31 6.18 4.41 -7.64
CA CYS A 31 6.93 3.84 -6.53
C CYS A 31 6.62 2.34 -6.38
N PRO A 32 7.62 1.45 -6.42
CA PRO A 32 7.41 0.02 -6.22
C PRO A 32 6.73 -0.32 -4.89
N ASN A 33 6.95 0.48 -3.84
CA ASN A 33 6.28 0.28 -2.56
C ASN A 33 4.88 0.92 -2.52
N CYS A 34 4.76 2.22 -2.81
CA CYS A 34 3.51 2.95 -2.62
C CYS A 34 2.50 2.78 -3.75
N GLY A 35 2.95 2.42 -4.95
CA GLY A 35 2.17 2.53 -6.19
C GLY A 35 2.34 3.90 -6.87
N ASP A 36 1.39 4.19 -7.74
CA ASP A 36 1.32 5.36 -8.60
C ASP A 36 0.49 6.47 -7.96
N PHE A 37 1.08 7.66 -7.85
CA PHE A 37 0.40 8.83 -7.29
C PHE A 37 0.95 10.15 -7.83
N TYR A 38 0.16 11.21 -7.66
CA TYR A 38 0.53 12.57 -8.00
C TYR A 38 0.76 13.40 -6.74
N VAL A 39 1.62 14.40 -6.84
CA VAL A 39 1.89 15.37 -5.76
C VAL A 39 1.82 16.77 -6.33
N SER A 40 1.04 17.66 -5.73
CA SER A 40 1.05 19.06 -6.16
C SER A 40 2.38 19.72 -5.81
N GLN A 41 2.97 20.49 -6.73
CA GLN A 41 4.21 21.24 -6.46
C GLN A 41 4.02 22.27 -5.34
N LYS A 42 2.80 22.79 -5.16
CA LYS A 42 2.47 23.67 -4.02
C LYS A 42 2.74 22.94 -2.71
N PHE A 43 2.23 21.72 -2.57
CA PHE A 43 2.48 20.87 -1.42
C PHE A 43 3.98 20.51 -1.29
N TYR A 44 4.61 20.13 -2.41
CA TYR A 44 6.03 19.75 -2.43
C TYR A 44 6.99 20.84 -1.96
N HIS A 45 6.82 22.07 -2.44
CA HIS A 45 7.80 23.15 -2.22
C HIS A 45 7.45 24.11 -1.09
N LYS A 46 6.17 24.24 -0.71
CA LYS A 46 5.73 25.32 0.19
C LYS A 46 5.36 24.86 1.60
N GLU A 47 5.37 23.56 1.88
CA GLU A 47 4.83 23.00 3.14
C GLU A 47 5.76 21.92 3.74
N PRO A 48 6.99 22.25 4.14
CA PRO A 48 7.95 21.26 4.67
C PRO A 48 7.45 20.53 5.93
N GLN A 49 6.63 21.19 6.75
CA GLN A 49 6.02 20.56 7.94
C GLN A 49 4.98 19.51 7.56
N ALA A 50 4.11 19.81 6.59
CA ALA A 50 3.09 18.85 6.15
C ALA A 50 3.72 17.62 5.48
N LEU A 51 4.85 17.80 4.79
CA LEU A 51 5.63 16.69 4.26
C LEU A 51 6.20 15.78 5.36
N GLU A 52 6.67 16.37 6.46
CA GLU A 52 7.15 15.59 7.60
C GLU A 52 6.02 14.77 8.24
N GLU A 53 4.83 15.33 8.38
CA GLU A 53 3.65 14.59 8.84
C GLU A 53 3.27 13.45 7.89
N VAL A 54 3.30 13.67 6.56
CA VAL A 54 3.09 12.59 5.58
C VAL A 54 4.09 11.45 5.78
N ARG A 55 5.36 11.76 6.06
CA ARG A 55 6.38 10.73 6.32
C ARG A 55 6.16 9.99 7.63
N ARG A 56 5.67 10.66 8.68
CA ARG A 56 5.27 10.00 9.94
C ARG A 56 4.14 9.00 9.72
N HIS A 57 3.24 9.32 8.79
CA HIS A 57 2.12 8.45 8.40
C HIS A 57 2.40 7.60 7.15
N ALA A 58 3.67 7.44 6.76
CA ALA A 58 4.04 6.80 5.50
C ALA A 58 3.44 5.40 5.33
N ALA A 59 3.42 4.58 6.38
CA ALA A 59 2.84 3.24 6.34
C ALA A 59 1.37 3.24 5.90
N VAL A 60 0.58 4.18 6.45
CA VAL A 60 -0.84 4.30 6.18
C VAL A 60 -1.07 4.84 4.78
N ILE A 61 -0.37 5.92 4.42
CA ILE A 61 -0.56 6.60 3.14
C ILE A 61 -0.08 5.71 1.99
N SER A 62 1.08 5.05 2.14
CA SER A 62 1.59 4.11 1.16
C SER A 62 0.64 2.92 0.97
N GLY A 63 0.12 2.35 2.05
CA GLY A 63 -0.83 1.23 1.98
C GLY A 63 -2.12 1.61 1.28
N TYR A 64 -2.65 2.79 1.59
CA TYR A 64 -3.86 3.31 0.94
C TYR A 64 -3.67 3.51 -0.55
N ILE A 65 -2.61 4.21 -0.96
CA ILE A 65 -2.36 4.46 -2.39
C ILE A 65 -2.22 3.14 -3.15
N ARG A 66 -1.44 2.20 -2.60
CA ARG A 66 -1.24 0.87 -3.21
C ARG A 66 -2.57 0.14 -3.36
N GLU A 67 -3.35 0.03 -2.29
CA GLU A 67 -4.63 -0.66 -2.33
C GLU A 67 -5.59 0.00 -3.34
N MET A 68 -5.66 1.34 -3.38
CA MET A 68 -6.48 2.05 -4.35
C MET A 68 -6.03 1.78 -5.80
N ASN A 69 -4.72 1.75 -6.06
CA ASN A 69 -4.21 1.40 -7.39
C ASN A 69 -4.56 -0.05 -7.79
N GLU A 70 -4.44 -1.00 -6.86
CA GLU A 70 -4.78 -2.40 -7.09
C GLU A 70 -6.28 -2.60 -7.39
N MET A 71 -7.14 -1.75 -6.83
CA MET A 71 -8.58 -1.71 -7.12
C MET A 71 -8.93 -0.92 -8.39
N GLY A 72 -7.95 -0.45 -9.16
CA GLY A 72 -8.15 0.32 -10.39
C GLY A 72 -8.46 1.81 -10.16
N HIS A 73 -8.39 2.29 -8.92
CA HIS A 73 -8.56 3.70 -8.58
C HIS A 73 -7.22 4.45 -8.64
N HIS A 74 -6.73 4.65 -9.85
CA HIS A 74 -5.48 5.38 -10.12
C HIS A 74 -5.62 6.89 -9.94
N GLY A 75 -4.47 7.58 -9.90
CA GLY A 75 -4.44 9.05 -9.97
C GLY A 75 -4.73 9.76 -8.65
N LYS A 76 -4.50 9.12 -7.50
CA LYS A 76 -4.57 9.80 -6.20
C LYS A 76 -3.56 10.95 -6.17
N CYS A 77 -4.06 12.15 -5.88
CA CYS A 77 -3.24 13.34 -5.79
C CYS A 77 -3.09 13.77 -4.32
N LEU A 78 -1.85 13.80 -3.84
CA LEU A 78 -1.50 14.37 -2.55
C LEU A 78 -1.43 15.90 -2.64
N THR A 79 -2.29 16.53 -1.86
CA THR A 79 -2.41 17.98 -1.67
C THR A 79 -2.41 18.27 -0.16
N ASN A 80 -2.37 19.54 0.23
CA ASN A 80 -2.36 19.93 1.65
C ASN A 80 -3.50 19.32 2.49
N THR A 81 -4.64 19.02 1.87
CA THR A 81 -5.83 18.50 2.57
C THR A 81 -6.11 17.03 2.27
N SER A 82 -5.72 16.51 1.10
CA SER A 82 -6.12 15.16 0.70
C SER A 82 -5.42 14.06 1.52
N TRP A 83 -4.18 14.27 1.96
CA TRP A 83 -3.50 13.26 2.77
C TRP A 83 -4.15 13.06 4.14
N VAL A 84 -4.75 14.10 4.71
CA VAL A 84 -5.49 14.01 5.99
C VAL A 84 -6.74 13.13 5.79
N SER A 85 -7.47 13.33 4.70
CA SER A 85 -8.66 12.52 4.40
C SER A 85 -8.35 11.03 4.21
N ILE A 86 -7.13 10.68 3.79
CA ILE A 86 -6.68 9.29 3.72
C ILE A 86 -6.63 8.68 5.12
N LEU A 87 -6.14 9.41 6.12
CA LEU A 87 -6.00 8.90 7.48
C LEU A 87 -7.35 8.57 8.11
N ASP A 88 -8.40 9.28 7.72
CA ASP A 88 -9.77 9.09 8.23
C ASP A 88 -10.63 8.17 7.36
N ASP A 89 -10.09 7.64 6.26
CA ASP A 89 -10.83 6.76 5.35
C ASP A 89 -11.17 5.44 6.06
N LYS A 90 -12.43 5.00 5.89
CA LYS A 90 -12.95 3.75 6.48
C LYS A 90 -12.22 2.49 5.99
N LEU A 91 -11.55 2.56 4.84
CA LEU A 91 -10.76 1.45 4.30
C LEU A 91 -9.42 1.28 5.03
N VAL A 92 -8.95 2.31 5.74
CA VAL A 92 -7.67 2.25 6.46
C VAL A 92 -7.82 1.39 7.71
N PRO A 93 -7.02 0.30 7.84
CA PRO A 93 -7.04 -0.54 9.02
C PRO A 93 -6.53 0.23 10.24
N LYS A 94 -7.24 0.08 11.37
CA LYS A 94 -6.92 0.70 12.66
C LYS A 94 -6.33 -0.31 13.65
N THR A 95 -6.56 -1.60 13.42
CA THR A 95 -6.10 -2.69 14.29
C THR A 95 -5.15 -3.65 13.56
N LEU A 96 -4.39 -4.45 14.33
CA LEU A 96 -3.54 -5.50 13.76
C LEU A 96 -4.36 -6.56 13.02
N ASP A 97 -5.55 -6.91 13.53
CA ASP A 97 -6.45 -7.87 12.87
C ASP A 97 -6.95 -7.34 11.52
N GLU A 98 -7.32 -6.06 11.44
CA GLU A 98 -7.69 -5.44 10.18
C GLU A 98 -6.51 -5.39 9.20
N LYS A 99 -5.28 -5.12 9.66
CA LYS A 99 -4.08 -5.21 8.81
C LYS A 99 -3.81 -6.65 8.34
N ALA A 100 -4.06 -7.64 9.19
CA ALA A 100 -3.97 -9.05 8.81
C ALA A 100 -4.97 -9.39 7.70
N ILE A 101 -6.20 -8.89 7.80
CA ILE A 101 -7.20 -9.01 6.73
C ILE A 101 -6.70 -8.34 5.44
N LYS A 102 -6.13 -7.13 5.52
CA LYS A 102 -5.54 -6.45 4.35
C LYS A 102 -4.43 -7.28 3.68
N LEU A 103 -3.59 -7.97 4.47
CA LEU A 103 -2.58 -8.88 3.93
C LEU A 103 -3.20 -10.03 3.13
N LEU A 104 -4.25 -10.66 3.66
CA LEU A 104 -4.95 -11.74 2.96
C LEU A 104 -5.62 -11.24 1.68
N GLN A 105 -6.26 -10.07 1.73
CA GLN A 105 -6.88 -9.44 0.56
C GLN A 105 -5.85 -9.09 -0.52
N TYR A 106 -4.66 -8.61 -0.11
CA TYR A 106 -3.55 -8.40 -1.04
C TYR A 106 -3.16 -9.70 -1.74
N VAL A 107 -2.94 -10.78 -0.99
CA VAL A 107 -2.60 -12.09 -1.57
C VAL A 107 -3.70 -12.55 -2.53
N ALA A 108 -4.98 -12.43 -2.14
CA ALA A 108 -6.12 -12.81 -2.98
C ALA A 108 -6.14 -12.05 -4.32
N ARG A 109 -5.93 -10.72 -4.29
CA ARG A 109 -5.89 -9.88 -5.51
C ARG A 109 -4.74 -10.27 -6.43
N HIS A 110 -3.56 -10.55 -5.88
CA HIS A 110 -2.35 -10.85 -6.65
C HIS A 110 -2.26 -12.29 -7.14
N MET A 111 -2.86 -13.25 -6.44
CA MET A 111 -3.02 -14.62 -6.96
C MET A 111 -3.94 -14.68 -8.19
N GLY A 112 -4.87 -13.74 -8.30
CA GLY A 112 -5.82 -13.64 -9.40
C GLY A 112 -6.50 -14.98 -9.72
N ARG A 113 -6.60 -15.31 -11.00
CA ARG A 113 -7.11 -16.61 -11.48
C ARG A 113 -6.03 -17.68 -11.60
N THR A 114 -4.76 -17.31 -11.57
CA THR A 114 -3.64 -18.22 -11.85
C THR A 114 -3.23 -19.04 -10.62
N SER A 115 -3.66 -18.62 -9.43
CA SER A 115 -3.28 -19.24 -8.16
C SER A 115 -1.77 -19.28 -7.92
N GLU A 116 -1.03 -18.37 -8.56
CA GLU A 116 0.41 -18.29 -8.44
C GLU A 116 0.82 -17.76 -7.05
N PRO A 117 1.90 -18.29 -6.46
CA PRO A 117 2.39 -17.79 -5.18
C PRO A 117 2.80 -16.31 -5.24
N VAL A 118 2.42 -15.55 -4.21
CA VAL A 118 2.71 -14.12 -4.08
C VAL A 118 3.91 -13.92 -3.16
N ASN A 119 4.88 -13.11 -3.58
CA ASN A 119 6.00 -12.74 -2.73
C ASN A 119 5.52 -11.71 -1.68
N LEU A 120 5.71 -12.01 -0.39
CA LEU A 120 5.33 -11.11 0.71
C LEU A 120 6.53 -10.44 1.38
N TYR A 121 7.75 -10.81 1.00
CA TYR A 121 8.99 -10.25 1.53
C TYR A 121 9.47 -9.09 0.64
N HIS A 122 8.72 -7.99 0.62
CA HIS A 122 9.09 -6.79 -0.13
C HIS A 122 9.72 -5.71 0.77
N GLY A 123 11.04 -5.75 0.92
CA GLY A 123 11.83 -4.64 1.49
C GLY A 123 11.53 -4.28 2.96
N GLU A 124 11.96 -3.07 3.38
CA GLU A 124 11.94 -2.65 4.78
C GLU A 124 10.58 -2.14 5.29
N ARG A 125 9.63 -1.80 4.40
CA ARG A 125 8.30 -1.26 4.77
C ARG A 125 7.23 -1.58 3.73
N PRO A 126 6.76 -2.83 3.61
CA PRO A 126 5.82 -3.20 2.56
C PRO A 126 4.45 -2.58 2.80
N ALA A 127 4.03 -1.72 1.88
CA ALA A 127 2.72 -1.08 1.89
C ALA A 127 1.54 -2.07 1.76
N ILE A 128 1.82 -3.32 1.40
CA ILE A 128 0.86 -4.39 1.06
C ILE A 128 -0.23 -4.63 2.12
N CYS A 129 0.05 -4.32 3.38
CA CYS A 129 -0.90 -4.48 4.49
C CYS A 129 -0.83 -3.30 5.49
N TYR A 130 -0.47 -2.10 5.02
CA TYR A 130 -0.33 -0.92 5.89
C TYR A 130 0.71 -1.13 7.02
N GLY A 131 1.74 -1.94 6.74
CA GLY A 131 2.81 -2.27 7.67
C GLY A 131 3.76 -1.08 7.89
N SER A 132 4.07 -0.81 9.16
CA SER A 132 4.99 0.25 9.57
C SER A 132 6.46 -0.20 9.58
N SER A 133 6.69 -1.51 9.66
CA SER A 133 8.01 -2.12 9.61
C SER A 133 7.95 -3.50 8.98
N LYS A 134 9.13 -4.00 8.57
CA LYS A 134 9.29 -5.40 8.16
C LYS A 134 8.83 -6.37 9.24
N ASP A 135 9.18 -6.14 10.50
CA ASP A 135 8.85 -7.05 11.61
C ASP A 135 7.35 -7.14 11.86
N GLU A 136 6.61 -6.04 11.74
CA GLU A 136 5.14 -6.06 11.82
C GLU A 136 4.55 -6.95 10.72
N VAL A 137 5.07 -6.85 9.50
CA VAL A 137 4.57 -7.64 8.38
C VAL A 137 4.92 -9.11 8.53
N LEU A 138 6.13 -9.43 9.03
CA LEU A 138 6.53 -10.80 9.35
C LEU A 138 5.65 -11.40 10.44
N LEU A 139 5.30 -10.62 11.47
CA LEU A 139 4.36 -11.04 12.50
C LEU A 139 2.99 -11.37 11.90
N LEU A 140 2.45 -10.49 11.05
CA LEU A 140 1.15 -10.73 10.40
C LEU A 140 1.18 -11.96 9.48
N ILE A 141 2.25 -12.16 8.71
CA ILE A 141 2.45 -13.36 7.88
C ILE A 141 2.48 -14.62 8.76
N GLY A 142 3.23 -14.58 9.87
CA GLY A 142 3.31 -15.67 10.85
C GLY A 142 1.93 -16.02 11.42
N MET A 143 1.22 -15.02 11.94
CA MET A 143 -0.14 -15.18 12.47
C MET A 143 -1.09 -15.78 11.44
N MET A 144 -1.08 -15.31 10.18
CA MET A 144 -1.96 -15.84 9.14
C MET A 144 -1.57 -17.24 8.69
N THR A 145 -0.29 -17.60 8.76
CA THR A 145 0.21 -18.94 8.46
C THR A 145 -0.16 -19.93 9.57
N GLU A 146 0.07 -19.57 10.84
CA GLU A 146 -0.27 -20.40 12.01
C GLU A 146 -1.77 -20.68 12.09
N ASN A 147 -2.60 -19.69 11.77
CA ASN A 147 -4.05 -19.86 11.70
C ASN A 147 -4.53 -20.63 10.44
N GLY A 148 -3.62 -20.98 9.53
CA GLY A 148 -3.91 -21.77 8.33
C GLY A 148 -4.62 -21.00 7.23
N TYR A 149 -4.57 -19.66 7.24
CA TYR A 149 -5.11 -18.82 6.16
C TYR A 149 -4.12 -18.64 5.02
N LEU A 150 -2.82 -18.63 5.33
CA LEU A 150 -1.73 -18.65 4.34
C LEU A 150 -0.96 -19.96 4.39
N LYS A 151 -0.39 -20.33 3.25
CA LYS A 151 0.53 -21.47 3.13
C LYS A 151 1.80 -21.04 2.39
N PRO A 152 3.00 -21.29 2.95
CA PRO A 152 4.25 -21.01 2.26
C PRO A 152 4.45 -21.94 1.06
N GLN A 153 5.05 -21.43 -0.01
CA GLN A 153 5.38 -22.15 -1.25
C GLN A 153 6.87 -22.07 -1.62
N GLY A 154 7.70 -21.56 -0.71
CA GLY A 154 9.14 -21.32 -0.92
C GLY A 154 9.57 -20.07 -0.17
N ASP A 155 10.81 -19.64 -0.39
CA ASP A 155 11.40 -18.50 0.31
C ASP A 155 10.65 -17.20 0.00
N GLY A 156 9.79 -16.82 0.94
CA GLY A 156 9.01 -15.59 0.93
C GLY A 156 7.79 -15.58 0.03
N PHE A 157 7.44 -16.71 -0.58
CA PHE A 157 6.25 -16.86 -1.42
C PHE A 157 5.13 -17.59 -0.68
N TYR A 158 3.91 -17.05 -0.77
CA TYR A 158 2.73 -17.55 -0.08
C TYR A 158 1.53 -17.65 -1.00
N ILE A 159 0.65 -18.59 -0.70
CA ILE A 159 -0.69 -18.67 -1.29
C ILE A 159 -1.75 -18.59 -0.20
N LEU A 160 -2.93 -18.12 -0.59
CA LEU A 160 -4.14 -18.19 0.21
C LEU A 160 -4.66 -19.63 0.21
N THR A 161 -4.93 -20.17 1.40
CA THR A 161 -5.55 -21.49 1.53
C THR A 161 -7.05 -21.42 1.25
N GLU A 162 -7.73 -22.57 1.18
CA GLU A 162 -9.19 -22.59 1.09
C GLU A 162 -9.84 -21.92 2.31
N LYS A 163 -9.34 -22.24 3.51
CA LYS A 163 -9.75 -21.59 4.76
C LYS A 163 -9.56 -20.07 4.70
N GLY A 164 -8.46 -19.59 4.09
CA GLY A 164 -8.21 -18.17 3.88
C GLY A 164 -9.22 -17.51 2.94
N ARG A 165 -9.62 -18.20 1.86
CA ARG A 165 -10.65 -17.73 0.92
C ARG A 165 -12.02 -17.63 1.60
N GLU A 166 -12.47 -18.72 2.22
CA GLU A 166 -13.74 -18.76 2.95
C GLU A 166 -13.80 -17.69 4.04
N PHE A 167 -12.70 -17.45 4.74
CA PHE A 167 -12.62 -16.39 5.75
C PHE A 167 -12.85 -15.00 5.16
N LEU A 168 -12.25 -14.69 4.00
CA LEU A 168 -12.45 -13.41 3.31
C LEU A 168 -13.89 -13.24 2.80
N GLU A 169 -14.47 -14.26 2.18
CA GLU A 169 -15.84 -14.24 1.65
C GLU A 169 -16.87 -13.97 2.77
N ASN A 170 -16.68 -14.60 3.94
CA ASN A 170 -17.54 -14.36 5.11
C ASN A 170 -17.42 -12.93 5.65
N LYS A 171 -16.23 -12.31 5.56
CA LYS A 171 -16.01 -10.93 6.00
C LYS A 171 -16.59 -9.91 5.04
N GLU A 172 -16.55 -10.16 3.73
CA GLU A 172 -17.17 -9.31 2.72
C GLU A 172 -18.70 -9.33 2.83
N THR A 173 -19.28 -10.51 3.07
CA THR A 173 -20.73 -10.67 3.27
C THR A 173 -21.23 -9.97 4.54
N ALA A 174 -20.42 -9.93 5.60
CA ALA A 174 -20.77 -9.25 6.86
C ALA A 174 -20.64 -7.71 6.79
N ALA A 175 -20.01 -7.18 5.75
CA ALA A 175 -19.80 -5.74 5.55
C ALA A 175 -20.85 -5.10 4.60
N MET A 176 -21.77 -5.91 4.05
CA MET A 176 -22.95 -5.48 3.28
C MET A 176 -24.17 -5.31 4.20
#